data_AF-A7RXQ7-F1
#
_entry.id   AF-A7RXQ7-F1
#
_cell.length_a   1.000
_cell.length_b   1.000
_cell.length_c   1.000
_cell.angle_alpha   90.00
_cell.angle_beta   90.00
_cell.angle_gamma   90.00
#
_symmetry.space_group_name_H-M   'P 1'
#
loop_
_entity.id
_entity.type
_entity.pdbx_description
1 polymer ?
#
loop_
_entity_poly.entity_id
_entity_poly.type
_entity_poly.pdbx_seq_one_letter_code
_entity_poly.pdbx_strand_id
1 'polypeptide(L)'
;MRDRQAEYMDTLEKNLLHELVREVHILCESSREVSFINNLQFPNTHKLVLAVNKRRMRYSDAFRYASTRLIGKTSIIINADCYIGQGFEKLGTWPRSQRIVYALTRHETADNIRACKTKDFCGANSTYIGSHDAFVLLPIRPLSATFLDAIDYRPDIAGAENVVIRALRKHGFVVRNPCKILFIYHNHCSKARNKKGRLVQGMRLERYLNVTKGIARFSGL
;
A
#
# COMPACT_ATOMS: atom_id res chain seq x y z
N MET A 1 1.42 19.22 -11.34
CA MET A 1 1.12 17.88 -11.92
C MET A 1 2.39 17.16 -12.36
N ARG A 2 3.33 17.82 -13.07
CA ARG A 2 4.62 17.22 -13.48
C ARG A 2 5.45 16.68 -12.30
N ASP A 3 5.63 17.46 -11.24
CA ASP A 3 6.42 17.02 -10.08
C ASP A 3 5.82 15.80 -9.38
N ARG A 4 4.49 15.71 -9.34
CA ARG A 4 3.80 14.56 -8.74
C ARG A 4 3.92 13.31 -9.59
N GLN A 5 3.89 13.46 -10.92
CA GLN A 5 4.17 12.34 -11.82
C GLN A 5 5.62 11.88 -11.63
N ALA A 6 6.59 12.79 -11.55
CA ALA A 6 7.99 12.45 -11.32
C ALA A 6 8.19 11.67 -10.01
N GLU A 7 7.51 12.04 -8.92
CA GLU A 7 7.53 11.27 -7.66
C GLU A 7 7.03 9.83 -7.85
N TYR A 8 5.94 9.61 -8.60
CA TYR A 8 5.45 8.26 -8.87
C TYR A 8 6.42 7.45 -9.73
N MET A 9 7.04 8.09 -10.73
CA MET A 9 8.03 7.46 -11.61
C MET A 9 9.27 7.02 -10.84
N ASP A 10 9.83 7.92 -10.02
CA ASP A 10 10.97 7.66 -9.17
C ASP A 10 10.66 6.56 -8.12
N THR A 11 9.44 6.56 -7.57
CA THR A 11 9.01 5.49 -6.65
C THR A 11 8.91 4.13 -7.34
N LEU A 12 8.38 4.10 -8.56
CA LEU A 12 8.29 2.87 -9.34
C LEU A 12 9.69 2.33 -9.67
N GLU A 13 10.59 3.20 -10.13
CA GLU A 13 11.98 2.86 -10.41
C GLU A 13 12.68 2.25 -9.19
N LYS A 14 12.56 2.89 -8.00
CA LYS A 14 13.12 2.35 -6.75
C LYS A 14 12.62 0.95 -6.43
N ASN A 15 11.33 0.67 -6.62
CA ASN A 15 10.79 -0.68 -6.41
C ASN A 15 11.27 -1.69 -7.46
N LEU A 16 11.44 -1.29 -8.73
CA LEU A 16 11.98 -2.16 -9.79
C LEU A 16 13.47 -2.51 -9.56
N LEU A 17 14.23 -1.56 -9.02
CA LEU A 17 15.65 -1.76 -8.68
C LEU A 17 15.85 -2.61 -7.42
N HIS A 18 14.86 -2.68 -6.52
CA HIS A 18 15.00 -3.42 -5.28
C HIS A 18 15.20 -4.94 -5.53
N GLU A 19 16.24 -5.51 -4.92
CA GLU A 19 16.70 -6.89 -5.19
C GLU A 19 15.67 -7.95 -4.79
N LEU A 20 15.01 -7.77 -3.65
CA LEU A 20 13.97 -8.68 -3.17
C LEU A 20 12.65 -8.60 -3.97
N VAL A 21 12.46 -7.58 -4.82
CA VAL A 21 11.26 -7.44 -5.64
C VAL A 21 11.43 -8.29 -6.89
N ARG A 22 10.57 -9.30 -7.04
CA ARG A 22 10.50 -10.13 -8.22
C ARG A 22 9.66 -9.50 -9.33
N GLU A 23 8.47 -9.02 -8.98
CA GLU A 23 7.49 -8.45 -9.90
C GLU A 23 6.83 -7.22 -9.25
N VAL A 24 6.58 -6.17 -10.04
CA VAL A 24 5.76 -5.02 -9.66
C VAL A 24 4.51 -5.02 -10.51
N HIS A 25 3.34 -5.19 -9.87
CA HIS A 25 2.06 -5.27 -10.57
C HIS A 25 1.32 -3.93 -10.49
N ILE A 26 1.01 -3.33 -11.65
CA ILE A 26 0.22 -2.10 -11.72
C ILE A 26 -1.17 -2.43 -12.27
N LEU A 27 -2.19 -2.10 -11.49
CA LEU A 27 -3.60 -2.25 -11.89
C LEU A 27 -4.06 -1.00 -12.63
N CYS A 28 -3.98 -1.02 -13.96
CA CYS A 28 -4.28 0.11 -14.83
C CYS A 28 -5.79 0.24 -15.08
N GLU A 29 -6.32 1.45 -15.08
CA GLU A 29 -7.74 1.72 -15.35
C GLU A 29 -8.12 1.40 -16.80
N SER A 30 -7.17 1.54 -17.73
CA SER A 30 -7.41 1.33 -19.16
C SER A 30 -6.19 0.80 -19.91
N SER A 31 -6.40 0.32 -21.14
CA SER A 31 -5.31 -0.05 -22.05
C SER A 31 -4.44 1.14 -22.47
N ARG A 32 -4.98 2.37 -22.46
CA ARG A 32 -4.21 3.59 -22.76
C ARG A 32 -3.11 3.82 -21.72
N GLU A 33 -3.40 3.57 -20.45
CA GLU A 33 -2.40 3.66 -19.38
C GLU A 33 -1.33 2.58 -19.51
N VAL A 34 -1.71 1.36 -19.94
CA VAL A 34 -0.74 0.31 -20.27
C VAL A 34 0.22 0.78 -21.36
N SER A 35 -0.31 1.34 -22.46
CA SER A 35 0.53 1.90 -23.54
C SER A 35 1.41 3.05 -23.05
N PHE A 36 0.87 3.95 -22.22
CA PHE A 36 1.66 5.04 -21.64
C PHE A 36 2.84 4.53 -20.82
N ILE A 37 2.60 3.58 -19.89
CA ILE A 37 3.64 3.02 -19.03
C ILE A 37 4.67 2.23 -19.83
N ASN A 38 4.24 1.45 -20.84
CA ASN A 38 5.17 0.71 -21.70
C ASN A 38 6.10 1.62 -22.52
N ASN A 39 5.68 2.85 -22.82
CA ASN A 39 6.51 3.82 -23.52
C ASN A 39 7.53 4.52 -22.59
N LEU A 40 7.41 4.33 -21.27
CA LEU A 40 8.36 4.88 -20.30
C LEU A 40 9.58 3.96 -20.20
N GLN A 41 10.75 4.59 -20.10
CA GLN A 41 12.00 3.87 -19.90
C GLN A 41 12.23 3.68 -18.40
N PHE A 42 12.21 2.43 -17.95
CA PHE A 42 12.57 2.06 -16.58
C PHE A 42 13.70 1.03 -16.60
N PRO A 43 14.55 0.98 -15.56
CA PRO A 43 15.40 -0.18 -15.34
C PRO A 43 14.55 -1.41 -14.97
N ASN A 44 15.06 -2.60 -15.23
CA ASN A 44 14.44 -3.87 -14.85
C ASN A 44 12.96 -4.01 -15.28
N THR A 45 12.60 -3.52 -16.46
CA THR A 45 11.22 -3.60 -17.01
C THR A 45 10.67 -5.02 -17.10
N HIS A 46 11.53 -6.05 -17.15
CA HIS A 46 11.13 -7.45 -17.07
C HIS A 46 10.39 -7.81 -15.76
N LYS A 47 10.54 -7.02 -14.69
CA LYS A 47 9.79 -7.16 -13.43
C LYS A 47 8.41 -6.49 -13.49
N LEU A 48 8.16 -5.61 -14.45
CA LEU A 48 6.93 -4.82 -14.52
C LEU A 48 5.80 -5.63 -15.15
N VAL A 49 4.69 -5.79 -14.42
CA VAL A 49 3.49 -6.48 -14.89
C VAL A 49 2.32 -5.52 -14.89
N LEU A 50 1.78 -5.21 -16.06
CA LEU A 50 0.64 -4.31 -16.23
C LEU A 50 -0.64 -5.11 -16.40
N ALA A 51 -1.63 -4.88 -15.53
CA ALA A 51 -2.91 -5.57 -15.57
C ALA A 51 -4.07 -4.58 -15.68
N VAL A 52 -4.92 -4.75 -16.70
CA VAL A 52 -6.08 -3.85 -16.92
C VAL A 52 -7.20 -4.19 -15.92
N ASN A 53 -7.50 -3.24 -15.03
CA ASN A 53 -8.57 -3.28 -14.03
C ASN A 53 -9.91 -2.71 -14.54
N LYS A 54 -9.90 -1.97 -15.66
CA LYS A 54 -11.09 -1.35 -16.31
C LYS A 54 -11.82 -0.29 -15.46
N ARG A 55 -11.29 0.05 -14.29
CA ARG A 55 -11.81 1.06 -13.38
C ARG A 55 -10.69 1.56 -12.47
N ARG A 56 -10.90 2.73 -11.86
CA ARG A 56 -10.07 3.22 -10.76
C ARG A 56 -9.98 2.19 -9.64
N MET A 57 -8.76 1.79 -9.33
CA MET A 57 -8.46 0.71 -8.39
C MET A 57 -9.06 0.96 -7.01
N ARG A 58 -9.73 -0.07 -6.48
CA ARG A 58 -10.21 -0.16 -5.11
C ARG A 58 -9.37 -1.16 -4.32
N TYR A 59 -9.42 -1.09 -2.99
CA TYR A 59 -8.76 -2.09 -2.15
C TYR A 59 -9.24 -3.50 -2.48
N SER A 60 -10.54 -3.70 -2.69
CA SER A 60 -11.11 -4.96 -3.17
C SER A 60 -10.41 -5.51 -4.43
N ASP A 61 -10.08 -4.66 -5.41
CA ASP A 61 -9.39 -5.06 -6.64
C ASP A 61 -7.97 -5.55 -6.34
N ALA A 62 -7.21 -4.78 -5.56
CA ALA A 62 -5.84 -5.13 -5.20
C ALA A 62 -5.76 -6.43 -4.35
N PHE A 63 -6.62 -6.56 -3.34
CA PHE A 63 -6.70 -7.76 -2.51
C PHE A 63 -7.20 -8.97 -3.32
N ARG A 64 -8.17 -8.80 -4.21
CA ARG A 64 -8.64 -9.85 -5.12
C ARG A 64 -7.54 -10.28 -6.08
N TYR A 65 -6.82 -9.33 -6.68
CA TYR A 65 -5.73 -9.62 -7.61
C TYR A 65 -4.63 -10.40 -6.91
N ALA A 66 -4.16 -9.92 -5.75
CA ALA A 66 -3.14 -10.63 -4.96
C ALA A 66 -3.60 -12.04 -4.59
N SER A 67 -4.85 -12.20 -4.12
CA SER A 67 -5.36 -13.51 -3.68
C SER A 67 -5.81 -14.47 -4.78
N THR A 68 -5.77 -14.07 -6.05
CA THR A 68 -6.12 -14.94 -7.19
C THR A 68 -4.97 -15.15 -8.17
N ARG A 69 -4.08 -14.16 -8.33
CA ARG A 69 -2.94 -14.22 -9.26
C ARG A 69 -1.60 -14.44 -8.57
N LEU A 70 -1.47 -14.08 -7.30
CA LEU A 70 -0.21 -14.13 -6.54
C LEU A 70 -0.27 -15.14 -5.39
N ILE A 71 -1.10 -16.19 -5.53
CA ILE A 71 -1.20 -17.27 -4.54
C ILE A 71 0.19 -17.89 -4.32
N GLY A 72 0.55 -18.10 -3.06
CA GLY A 72 1.84 -18.64 -2.63
C GLY A 72 3.00 -17.64 -2.68
N LYS A 73 2.78 -16.41 -3.15
CA LYS A 73 3.79 -15.35 -3.20
C LYS A 73 3.51 -14.30 -2.12
N THR A 74 4.51 -13.97 -1.31
CA THR A 74 4.42 -12.81 -0.41
C THR A 74 4.21 -11.55 -1.26
N SER A 75 3.10 -10.88 -1.03
CA SER A 75 2.64 -9.75 -1.83
C SER A 75 2.56 -8.50 -0.95
N ILE A 76 2.84 -7.34 -1.54
CA ILE A 76 2.63 -6.04 -0.90
C ILE A 76 1.68 -5.21 -1.76
N ILE A 77 0.60 -4.74 -1.13
CA ILE A 77 -0.29 -3.72 -1.70
C ILE A 77 0.18 -2.40 -1.10
N ILE A 78 0.78 -1.53 -1.90
CA ILE A 78 1.44 -0.29 -1.44
C ILE A 78 0.93 0.91 -2.22
N ASN A 79 0.85 2.08 -1.56
CA ASN A 79 0.56 3.34 -2.23
C ASN A 79 1.64 3.65 -3.28
N ALA A 80 1.23 4.24 -4.42
CA ALA A 80 2.13 4.48 -5.56
C ALA A 80 3.27 5.47 -5.28
N ASP A 81 3.18 6.23 -4.19
CA ASP A 81 4.21 7.14 -3.68
C ASP A 81 5.01 6.54 -2.52
N CYS A 82 4.95 5.22 -2.34
CA CYS A 82 5.76 4.52 -1.35
C CYS A 82 6.59 3.40 -2.01
N TYR A 83 7.81 3.22 -1.54
CA TYR A 83 8.71 2.15 -1.97
C TYR A 83 9.21 1.33 -0.78
N ILE A 84 9.57 0.07 -1.03
CA ILE A 84 10.10 -0.79 0.02
C ILE A 84 11.57 -0.47 0.31
N GLY A 85 11.97 -0.64 1.56
CA GLY A 85 13.34 -0.48 2.02
C GLY A 85 13.81 -1.68 2.83
N GLN A 86 14.65 -1.43 3.82
CA GLN A 86 15.24 -2.46 4.66
C GLN A 86 14.22 -3.25 5.50
N GLY A 87 14.63 -4.44 5.93
CA GLY A 87 13.89 -5.32 6.84
C GLY A 87 13.07 -6.40 6.15
N PHE A 88 12.77 -6.24 4.87
CA PHE A 88 12.01 -7.20 4.08
C PHE A 88 12.77 -8.52 3.87
N GLU A 89 14.11 -8.52 3.98
CA GLU A 89 14.94 -9.72 3.99
C GLU A 89 14.57 -10.69 5.13
N LYS A 90 13.99 -10.16 6.20
CA LYS A 90 13.57 -10.94 7.37
C LYS A 90 12.25 -11.68 7.15
N LEU A 91 11.44 -11.32 6.14
CA LEU A 91 10.15 -11.99 5.89
C LEU A 91 10.27 -13.50 5.68
N GLY A 92 11.40 -13.96 5.13
CA GLY A 92 11.65 -15.38 4.91
C GLY A 92 11.74 -16.21 6.19
N THR A 93 12.07 -15.59 7.32
CA THR A 93 12.26 -16.26 8.62
C THR A 93 11.00 -16.20 9.50
N TRP A 94 9.91 -15.61 9.02
CA TRP A 94 8.74 -15.32 9.85
C TRP A 94 7.65 -16.39 9.72
N PRO A 95 6.82 -16.58 10.76
CA PRO A 95 5.72 -17.53 10.70
C PRO A 95 4.83 -17.23 9.49
N ARG A 96 4.83 -18.15 8.53
CA ARG A 96 3.97 -18.11 7.35
C ARG A 96 2.55 -18.51 7.75
N SER A 97 1.93 -17.70 8.60
CA SER A 97 0.52 -17.87 8.94
C SER A 97 -0.33 -17.19 7.88
N GLN A 98 -1.25 -17.95 7.31
CA GLN A 98 -2.28 -17.49 6.38
C GLN A 98 -3.15 -16.35 6.94
N ARG A 99 -3.08 -16.11 8.26
CA ARG A 99 -3.93 -15.17 8.97
C ARG A 99 -3.19 -13.88 9.34
N ILE A 100 -1.90 -13.72 9.07
CA ILE A 100 -1.18 -12.49 9.42
C ILE A 100 -1.17 -11.54 8.21
N VAL A 101 -1.54 -10.28 8.46
CA VAL A 101 -1.37 -9.17 7.53
C VAL A 101 -0.60 -8.05 8.23
N TYR A 102 0.47 -7.56 7.58
CA TYR A 102 1.21 -6.41 8.08
C TYR A 102 0.68 -5.13 7.44
N ALA A 103 -0.03 -4.31 8.20
CA ALA A 103 -0.45 -2.97 7.80
C ALA A 103 0.65 -1.99 8.20
N LEU A 104 1.43 -1.50 7.24
CA LEU A 104 2.66 -0.75 7.49
C LEU A 104 2.42 0.76 7.47
N THR A 105 2.92 1.43 8.50
CA THR A 105 3.10 2.89 8.51
C THR A 105 4.43 3.24 7.82
N ARG A 106 4.43 4.27 6.99
CA ARG A 106 5.64 4.70 6.25
C ARG A 106 6.66 5.46 7.10
N HIS A 107 7.89 5.44 6.63
CA HIS A 107 8.99 6.30 7.04
C HIS A 107 9.17 7.45 6.05
N GLU A 108 9.89 8.48 6.50
CA GLU A 108 10.43 9.53 5.63
C GLU A 108 11.95 9.37 5.63
N THR A 109 12.61 9.59 4.47
CA THR A 109 14.07 9.62 4.44
C THR A 109 14.60 10.88 5.14
N ALA A 110 15.85 10.85 5.61
CA ALA A 110 16.48 12.03 6.21
C ALA A 110 16.44 13.25 5.27
N ASP A 111 16.62 13.01 3.97
CA ASP A 111 16.53 14.04 2.95
C ASP A 111 15.11 14.58 2.77
N ASN A 112 14.08 13.73 2.80
CA ASN A 112 12.71 14.22 2.75
C ASN A 112 12.35 15.05 3.99
N ILE A 113 12.79 14.61 5.17
CA ILE A 113 12.56 15.36 6.42
C ILE A 113 13.20 16.75 6.31
N ARG A 114 14.45 16.82 5.81
CA ARG A 114 15.21 18.07 5.65
C ARG A 114 14.65 18.98 4.56
N ALA A 115 14.53 18.46 3.33
CA ALA A 115 14.19 19.23 2.14
C ALA A 115 12.68 19.54 2.06
N CYS A 116 11.83 18.57 2.40
CA CYS A 116 10.38 18.66 2.22
C CYS A 116 9.64 19.08 3.49
N LYS A 117 10.34 19.13 4.63
CA LYS A 117 9.79 19.41 5.98
C LYS A 117 8.66 18.43 6.32
N THR A 118 8.83 17.16 5.98
CA THR A 118 7.88 16.10 6.28
C THR A 118 8.15 15.51 7.66
N LYS A 119 7.10 14.99 8.31
CA LYS A 119 7.20 14.28 9.58
C LYS A 119 7.25 12.78 9.30
N ASP A 120 8.24 12.12 9.86
CA ASP A 120 8.32 10.67 9.85
C ASP A 120 7.20 10.04 10.71
N PHE A 121 6.42 9.14 10.12
CA PHE A 121 5.31 8.48 10.81
C PHE A 121 5.73 7.21 11.55
N CYS A 122 6.90 6.63 11.27
CA CYS A 122 7.41 5.47 11.98
C CYS A 122 8.89 5.61 12.46
N GLY A 123 9.48 6.79 12.37
CA GLY A 123 10.80 7.11 12.94
C GLY A 123 10.89 6.88 14.44
N ALA A 124 12.10 6.75 15.00
CA ALA A 124 12.36 6.27 16.37
C ALA A 124 11.41 6.84 17.45
N ASN A 125 11.21 8.16 17.45
CA ASN A 125 10.40 8.88 18.44
C ASN A 125 8.95 9.15 17.99
N SER A 126 8.50 8.54 16.90
CA SER A 126 7.15 8.76 16.37
C SER A 126 6.09 8.07 17.24
N THR A 127 4.98 8.77 17.45
CA THR A 127 3.75 8.21 18.04
C THR A 127 2.82 7.71 16.95
N TYR A 128 2.16 6.59 17.18
CA TYR A 128 1.19 6.04 16.22
C TYR A 128 0.00 6.98 16.01
N ILE A 129 -0.23 7.39 14.76
CA ILE A 129 -1.34 8.27 14.34
C ILE A 129 -2.45 7.55 13.56
N GLY A 130 -2.26 6.25 13.29
CA GLY A 130 -3.16 5.44 12.47
C GLY A 130 -3.22 5.88 11.02
N SER A 131 -2.03 5.93 10.40
CA SER A 131 -1.80 6.01 8.96
C SER A 131 -1.12 4.72 8.52
N HIS A 132 -1.59 4.13 7.42
CA HIS A 132 -1.05 2.92 6.84
C HIS A 132 -1.02 3.07 5.33
N ASP A 133 0.12 2.77 4.74
CA ASP A 133 0.41 3.04 3.34
C ASP A 133 0.73 1.75 2.57
N ALA A 134 0.86 0.62 3.27
CA ALA A 134 0.97 -0.69 2.66
C ALA A 134 0.33 -1.81 3.49
N PHE A 135 -0.04 -2.89 2.80
CA PHE A 135 -0.48 -4.16 3.37
C PHE A 135 0.37 -5.30 2.80
N VAL A 136 1.12 -5.99 3.65
CA VAL A 136 1.88 -7.19 3.28
C VAL A 136 1.09 -8.42 3.68
N LEU A 137 0.92 -9.37 2.76
CA LEU A 137 0.16 -10.59 2.97
C LEU A 137 0.74 -11.76 2.16
N LEU A 138 0.55 -12.98 2.66
CA LEU A 138 0.80 -14.21 1.92
C LEU A 138 -0.55 -14.87 1.61
N PRO A 139 -1.15 -14.60 0.44
CA PRO A 139 -2.37 -15.29 0.04
C PRO A 139 -2.02 -16.73 -0.34
N ILE A 140 -2.64 -17.71 0.28
CA ILE A 140 -2.53 -19.13 -0.11
C ILE A 140 -3.84 -19.69 -0.67
N ARG A 141 -4.92 -18.91 -0.60
CA ARG A 141 -6.23 -19.19 -1.17
C ARG A 141 -6.93 -17.87 -1.49
N PRO A 142 -7.92 -17.86 -2.39
CA PRO A 142 -8.74 -16.69 -2.63
C PRO A 142 -9.37 -16.15 -1.35
N LEU A 143 -9.38 -14.82 -1.23
CA LEU A 143 -10.09 -14.14 -0.14
C LEU A 143 -11.60 -14.23 -0.36
N SER A 144 -12.36 -14.33 0.73
CA SER A 144 -13.82 -14.46 0.67
C SER A 144 -14.49 -13.24 0.05
N ALA A 145 -15.56 -13.46 -0.72
CA ALA A 145 -16.36 -12.38 -1.31
C ALA A 145 -16.83 -11.36 -0.25
N THR A 146 -17.33 -11.82 0.89
CA THR A 146 -17.78 -10.96 2.01
C THR A 146 -16.69 -10.03 2.54
N PHE A 147 -15.43 -10.44 2.49
CA PHE A 147 -14.30 -9.60 2.87
C PHE A 147 -14.03 -8.56 1.79
N LEU A 148 -13.96 -8.99 0.52
CA LEU A 148 -13.68 -8.12 -0.61
C LEU A 148 -14.75 -7.03 -0.76
N ASP A 149 -16.02 -7.36 -0.54
CA ASP A 149 -17.13 -6.40 -0.59
C ASP A 149 -17.03 -5.37 0.55
N ALA A 150 -16.60 -5.79 1.74
CA ALA A 150 -16.41 -4.90 2.89
C ALA A 150 -15.28 -3.87 2.71
N ILE A 151 -14.42 -4.05 1.70
CA ILE A 151 -13.29 -3.17 1.40
C ILE A 151 -13.35 -2.59 -0.03
N ASP A 152 -14.52 -2.57 -0.68
CA ASP A 152 -14.70 -2.05 -2.04
C ASP A 152 -14.67 -0.51 -2.11
N TYR A 153 -13.58 0.09 -1.62
CA TYR A 153 -13.35 1.52 -1.55
C TYR A 153 -12.01 1.89 -2.19
N ARG A 154 -11.91 3.12 -2.70
CA ARG A 154 -10.64 3.61 -3.25
C ARG A 154 -9.62 3.90 -2.14
N PRO A 155 -8.32 3.62 -2.35
CA PRO A 155 -7.27 3.93 -1.37
C PRO A 155 -7.10 5.42 -1.04
N ASP A 156 -7.53 6.33 -1.93
CA ASP A 156 -7.38 7.77 -1.73
C ASP A 156 -8.45 8.40 -0.81
N ILE A 157 -9.48 7.63 -0.44
CA ILE A 157 -10.51 8.05 0.52
C ILE A 157 -9.91 8.04 1.93
N ALA A 158 -10.04 9.16 2.64
CA ALA A 158 -9.52 9.30 3.99
C ALA A 158 -10.16 8.27 4.93
N GLY A 159 -9.34 7.42 5.52
CA GLY A 159 -9.78 6.43 6.49
C GLY A 159 -10.15 5.07 5.91
N ALA A 160 -10.05 4.90 4.59
CA ALA A 160 -10.26 3.62 3.93
C ALA A 160 -9.32 2.53 4.48
N GLU A 161 -8.07 2.88 4.80
CA GLU A 161 -7.09 1.99 5.42
C GLU A 161 -7.59 1.41 6.76
N ASN A 162 -8.32 2.22 7.54
CA ASN A 162 -8.87 1.78 8.84
C ASN A 162 -10.04 0.83 8.67
N VAL A 163 -10.85 1.02 7.62
CA VAL A 163 -11.93 0.10 7.25
C VAL A 163 -11.35 -1.24 6.81
N VAL A 164 -10.27 -1.24 6.01
CA VAL A 164 -9.55 -2.46 5.62
C VAL A 164 -9.04 -3.21 6.85
N ILE A 165 -8.35 -2.54 7.78
CA ILE A 165 -7.83 -3.16 9.01
C ILE A 165 -8.96 -3.79 9.84
N ARG A 166 -10.10 -3.09 9.97
CA ARG A 166 -11.27 -3.62 10.68
C ARG A 166 -11.86 -4.83 9.97
N ALA A 167 -12.02 -4.78 8.65
CA ALA A 167 -12.56 -5.87 7.85
C ALA A 167 -11.66 -7.12 7.94
N LEU A 168 -10.34 -6.95 7.90
CA LEU A 168 -9.37 -8.03 8.10
C LEU A 168 -9.59 -8.72 9.45
N ARG A 169 -9.68 -7.96 10.54
CA ARG A 169 -9.92 -8.52 11.88
C ARG A 169 -11.26 -9.24 11.99
N LYS A 170 -12.32 -8.66 11.43
CA LYS A 170 -13.66 -9.27 11.41
C LYS A 170 -13.64 -10.63 10.70
N HIS A 171 -12.76 -10.82 9.72
CA HIS A 171 -12.58 -12.07 8.98
C HIS A 171 -11.45 -12.96 9.52
N GLY A 172 -11.04 -12.74 10.79
CA GLY A 172 -10.13 -13.64 11.50
C GLY A 172 -8.64 -13.48 11.17
N PHE A 173 -8.25 -12.37 10.55
CA PHE A 173 -6.84 -12.01 10.37
C PHE A 173 -6.28 -11.30 11.62
N VAL A 174 -5.04 -11.64 11.95
CA VAL A 174 -4.19 -10.90 12.87
C VAL A 174 -3.51 -9.78 12.08
N VAL A 175 -3.79 -8.54 12.46
CA VAL A 175 -3.20 -7.36 11.79
C VAL A 175 -2.17 -6.71 12.69
N ARG A 176 -0.92 -6.64 12.22
CA ARG A 176 0.25 -6.08 12.92
C ARG A 176 0.85 -4.93 12.12
N ASN A 177 1.64 -4.08 12.77
CA ASN A 177 2.35 -2.98 12.12
C ASN A 177 3.82 -2.97 12.56
N PRO A 178 4.64 -3.86 11.99
CA PRO A 178 6.06 -3.94 12.28
C PRO A 178 6.87 -2.87 11.54
N CYS A 179 6.37 -1.64 11.38
CA CYS A 179 7.05 -0.63 10.57
C CYS A 179 8.45 -0.25 11.09
N LYS A 180 8.76 -0.52 12.37
CA LYS A 180 10.11 -0.36 12.95
C LYS A 180 11.10 -1.43 12.45
N ILE A 181 10.59 -2.45 11.78
CA ILE A 181 11.35 -3.57 11.24
C ILE A 181 11.22 -3.58 9.72
N LEU A 182 9.99 -3.52 9.17
CA LEU A 182 9.71 -3.43 7.74
C LEU A 182 9.58 -1.98 7.29
N PHE A 183 10.61 -1.45 6.64
CA PHE A 183 10.64 -0.06 6.22
C PHE A 183 9.99 0.08 4.85
N ILE A 184 8.95 0.89 4.78
CA ILE A 184 8.52 1.50 3.52
C ILE A 184 8.78 2.99 3.63
N TYR A 185 9.22 3.62 2.54
CA TYR A 185 9.53 5.03 2.51
C TYR A 185 8.56 5.78 1.62
N HIS A 186 8.16 6.96 2.07
CA HIS A 186 7.29 7.86 1.34
C HIS A 186 8.10 8.75 0.40
N ASN A 187 7.58 8.99 -0.80
CA ASN A 187 8.14 9.90 -1.78
C ASN A 187 7.09 10.94 -2.20
N HIS A 188 7.00 12.02 -1.41
CA HIS A 188 6.03 13.08 -1.67
C HIS A 188 6.48 14.44 -1.13
N CYS A 189 7.35 15.11 -1.88
CA CYS A 189 7.87 16.43 -1.55
C CYS A 189 6.97 17.58 -2.02
N SER A 190 6.32 17.39 -3.17
CA SER A 190 5.51 18.39 -3.88
C SER A 190 4.28 18.85 -3.10
N LYS A 191 3.82 18.05 -2.12
CA LYS A 191 2.58 18.26 -1.34
C LYS A 191 1.31 18.41 -2.21
N ALA A 192 1.41 18.13 -3.51
CA ALA A 192 0.31 18.20 -4.45
C ALA A 192 -0.70 17.08 -4.16
N ARG A 193 -1.89 17.45 -3.70
CA ARG A 193 -2.96 16.50 -3.35
C ARG A 193 -4.24 16.83 -4.10
N ASN A 194 -4.79 15.84 -4.79
CA ASN A 194 -6.18 15.93 -5.23
C ASN A 194 -7.09 15.74 -4.01
N LYS A 195 -7.71 16.83 -3.54
CA LYS A 195 -8.63 16.80 -2.39
C LYS A 195 -10.04 16.34 -2.76
N LYS A 196 -10.40 16.34 -4.05
CA LYS A 196 -11.74 16.01 -4.54
C LYS A 196 -12.03 14.53 -4.27
N GLY A 197 -13.16 14.25 -3.62
CA GLY A 197 -13.62 12.88 -3.36
C GLY A 197 -12.81 12.10 -2.32
N ARG A 198 -11.98 12.78 -1.50
CA ARG A 198 -11.28 12.15 -0.36
C ARG A 198 -12.18 11.91 0.85
N LEU A 199 -13.31 12.61 0.94
CA LEU A 199 -14.29 12.49 2.01
C LEU A 199 -15.62 12.03 1.42
N VAL A 200 -16.37 11.26 2.20
CA VAL A 200 -17.73 10.82 1.87
C VAL A 200 -18.68 11.67 2.70
N GLN A 201 -19.51 12.49 2.04
CA GLN A 201 -20.40 13.46 2.70
C GLN A 201 -19.67 14.33 3.75
N GLY A 202 -18.46 14.80 3.42
CA GLY A 202 -17.63 15.62 4.33
C GLY A 202 -16.97 14.85 5.47
N MET A 203 -17.16 13.52 5.56
CA MET A 203 -16.62 12.67 6.62
C MET A 203 -15.53 11.73 6.10
N ARG A 204 -14.65 11.31 7.02
CA ARG A 204 -13.76 10.16 6.80
C ARG A 204 -14.60 8.88 6.70
N LEU A 205 -14.13 7.89 5.95
CA LEU A 205 -14.93 6.71 5.61
C LEU A 205 -15.38 5.92 6.85
N GLU A 206 -14.50 5.71 7.82
CA GLU A 206 -14.83 5.00 9.06
C GLU A 206 -15.94 5.70 9.86
N ARG A 207 -15.97 7.04 9.83
CA ARG A 207 -17.02 7.83 10.47
C ARG A 207 -18.33 7.76 9.70
N TYR A 208 -18.26 7.89 8.37
CA TYR A 208 -19.42 7.78 7.50
C TYR A 208 -20.14 6.43 7.64
N LEU A 209 -19.38 5.34 7.72
CA LEU A 209 -19.92 3.99 7.90
C LEU A 209 -20.33 3.68 9.36
N ASN A 210 -20.19 4.64 10.28
CA ASN A 210 -20.40 4.45 11.72
C ASN A 210 -19.63 3.23 12.28
N VAL A 211 -18.37 3.09 11.89
CA VAL A 211 -17.49 2.01 12.37
C VAL A 211 -16.32 2.59 13.17
N THR A 212 -15.98 1.92 14.28
CA THR A 212 -14.75 2.22 15.01
C THR A 212 -13.53 2.06 14.10
N LYS A 213 -12.58 3.01 14.25
CA LYS A 213 -11.33 3.02 13.50
C LYS A 213 -10.60 1.68 13.69
N GLY A 214 -10.22 1.01 12.60
CA GLY A 214 -9.27 -0.10 12.67
C GLY A 214 -7.91 0.39 13.16
N ILE A 215 -7.38 -0.21 14.23
CA ILE A 215 -6.13 0.24 14.87
C ILE A 215 -5.05 -0.83 14.72
N ALA A 216 -4.03 -0.63 13.89
CA ALA A 216 -2.81 -1.44 13.92
C ALA A 216 -1.65 -0.59 14.44
N ARG A 217 -1.53 -0.51 15.78
CA ARG A 217 -0.44 0.21 16.48
C ARG A 217 0.89 -0.43 16.13
N PHE A 218 1.97 0.34 16.26
CA PHE A 218 3.32 -0.17 16.12
C PHE A 218 3.49 -1.42 16.98
N SER A 219 4.03 -2.45 16.38
CA SER A 219 4.23 -3.73 17.01
C SER A 219 5.60 -4.26 16.63
N GLY A 220 6.06 -5.26 17.37
CA GLY A 220 7.01 -6.20 16.80
C GLY A 220 6.36 -7.04 15.70
N LEU A 221 7.07 -8.11 15.36
CA LEU A 221 6.64 -9.09 14.38
C LEU A 221 5.42 -9.86 14.83
#